data_AF-A0AA88RCG0-F1
#
_entry.id   AF-A0AA88RCG0-F1
#
_cell.length_a   1.000
_cell.length_b   1.000
_cell.length_c   1.000
_cell.angle_alpha   90.00
_cell.angle_beta   90.00
_cell.angle_gamma   90.00
#
_symmetry.space_group_name_H-M   'P 1'
#
loop_
_entity.id
_entity.type
_entity.pdbx_description
1 polymer ?
#
loop_
_entity_poly.entity_id
_entity_poly.type
_entity_poly.pdbx_seq_one_letter_code
_entity_poly.pdbx_strand_id
1 'polypeptide(L)'
;MHSIYCLKGDVCTVVYALCMLILDSGCVAVKEAEHLDWGMRLRIAMGMAYCLEHMHQLTPPIIHGNLQSSSIYLTEDYAAKISDFSFWNEATASKMGSATIKLLETVSSDPESNVYSFGVLLFELITGRLPYSVNNGSAVDWASDYLKGGQPLREIVDPIIVSFKEEELEKLFAVVKDCVHPEPKQRPTMREVAARLKELTSMSPEGATPKVSPLWWAELEIMSTDTS
;
A
#
# COMPACT_ATOMS: atom_id res chain seq x y z
N MET A 1 2.12 -11.78 20.87
CA MET A 1 2.63 -12.45 19.67
C MET A 1 2.19 -11.59 18.49
N HIS A 2 3.05 -10.69 18.01
CA HIS A 2 2.76 -9.85 16.85
C HIS A 2 3.12 -10.63 15.59
N SER A 3 2.15 -11.28 14.96
CA SER A 3 2.35 -11.95 13.68
C SER A 3 2.05 -10.95 12.56
N ILE A 4 3.08 -10.36 11.98
CA ILE A 4 2.99 -9.61 10.71
C ILE A 4 3.33 -10.61 9.60
N TYR A 5 2.35 -10.89 8.75
CA TYR A 5 2.49 -11.85 7.66
C TYR A 5 3.25 -11.21 6.50
N CYS A 6 4.57 -11.40 6.50
CA CYS A 6 5.42 -11.27 5.33
C CYS A 6 5.39 -12.64 4.62
N LEU A 7 4.72 -12.76 3.47
CA LEU A 7 4.46 -14.07 2.88
C LEU A 7 5.74 -14.70 2.30
N LYS A 8 6.07 -15.87 2.85
CA LYS A 8 6.86 -16.92 2.20
C LYS A 8 6.08 -18.23 2.38
N GLY A 9 5.53 -18.78 1.31
CA GLY A 9 4.94 -20.12 1.30
C GLY A 9 3.40 -20.17 1.15
N ASP A 10 2.96 -21.20 0.44
CA ASP A 10 1.67 -21.39 -0.22
C ASP A 10 0.48 -21.63 0.73
N VAL A 11 -0.52 -20.73 0.68
CA VAL A 11 -1.93 -21.03 0.99
C VAL A 11 -2.78 -20.18 0.04
N CYS A 12 -3.74 -20.78 -0.66
CA CYS A 12 -4.64 -20.10 -1.60
C CYS A 12 -5.63 -19.19 -0.84
N THR A 13 -5.21 -17.98 -0.48
CA THR A 13 -6.12 -16.85 -0.27
C THR A 13 -6.39 -16.21 -1.63
N VAL A 14 -7.60 -15.77 -1.94
CA VAL A 14 -7.79 -14.95 -3.15
C VAL A 14 -7.08 -13.62 -2.90
N VAL A 15 -5.96 -13.42 -3.58
CA VAL A 15 -5.14 -12.22 -3.41
C VAL A 15 -5.33 -11.30 -4.61
N TYR A 16 -5.88 -10.12 -4.38
CA TYR A 16 -6.07 -9.11 -5.41
C TYR A 16 -4.94 -8.09 -5.34
N ALA A 17 -4.31 -7.76 -6.47
CA ALA A 17 -3.40 -6.63 -6.53
C ALA A 17 -4.20 -5.32 -6.38
N LEU A 18 -3.76 -4.42 -5.52
CA LEU A 18 -4.45 -3.15 -5.24
C LEU A 18 -4.69 -2.35 -6.54
N CYS A 19 -3.70 -2.33 -7.44
CA CYS A 19 -3.80 -1.67 -8.74
C CYS A 19 -4.99 -2.16 -9.59
N MET A 20 -5.33 -3.46 -9.53
CA MET A 20 -6.45 -4.02 -10.29
C MET A 20 -7.82 -3.58 -9.74
N LEU A 21 -7.92 -3.37 -8.43
CA LEU A 21 -9.15 -2.92 -7.77
C LEU A 21 -9.36 -1.40 -7.91
N ILE A 22 -8.27 -0.64 -8.07
CA ILE A 22 -8.33 0.81 -8.28
C ILE A 22 -8.64 1.17 -9.73
N LEU A 23 -8.08 0.45 -10.72
CA LEU A 23 -8.06 0.95 -12.09
C LEU A 23 -9.23 0.55 -13.00
N ASP A 24 -9.98 -0.50 -12.71
CA ASP A 24 -11.07 -1.09 -13.50
C ASP A 24 -11.04 -0.84 -15.04
N SER A 25 -9.84 -0.89 -15.62
CA SER A 25 -9.60 -0.52 -17.01
C SER A 25 -9.38 -1.78 -17.82
N GLY A 26 -10.46 -2.52 -18.07
CA GLY A 26 -10.56 -3.44 -19.22
C GLY A 26 -9.87 -4.81 -19.12
N CYS A 27 -9.80 -5.42 -17.94
CA CYS A 27 -9.46 -6.86 -17.85
C CYS A 27 -10.73 -7.72 -17.94
N VAL A 28 -10.87 -8.48 -19.03
CA VAL A 28 -12.05 -9.25 -19.48
C VAL A 28 -12.40 -10.47 -18.58
N ALA A 29 -12.02 -10.49 -17.30
CA ALA A 29 -12.27 -11.68 -16.45
C ALA A 29 -12.67 -11.43 -14.98
N VAL A 30 -12.86 -10.19 -14.52
CA VAL A 30 -13.32 -9.96 -13.15
C VAL A 30 -14.61 -9.14 -13.19
N LYS A 31 -15.74 -9.85 -13.33
CA LYS A 31 -17.08 -9.25 -13.37
C LYS A 31 -17.66 -8.94 -11.99
N GLU A 32 -16.91 -9.14 -10.91
CA GLU A 32 -17.33 -8.88 -9.53
C GLU A 32 -16.12 -8.44 -8.67
N ALA A 33 -15.39 -7.41 -9.10
CA ALA A 33 -14.54 -6.69 -8.14
C ALA A 33 -15.48 -5.82 -7.28
N GLU A 34 -15.75 -6.25 -6.05
CA GLU A 34 -16.42 -5.38 -5.08
C GLU A 34 -15.58 -4.10 -4.93
N HIS A 35 -16.22 -2.97 -5.22
CA HIS A 35 -15.59 -1.66 -5.15
C HIS A 35 -15.14 -1.35 -3.72
N LEU A 36 -13.92 -0.83 -3.57
CA LEU A 36 -13.40 -0.42 -2.27
C LEU A 36 -14.15 0.82 -1.76
N ASP A 37 -14.99 0.63 -0.74
CA ASP A 37 -15.63 1.75 -0.04
C ASP A 37 -14.62 2.55 0.79
N TRP A 38 -15.05 3.69 1.35
CA TRP A 38 -14.18 4.57 2.14
C TRP A 38 -13.53 3.85 3.34
N GLY A 39 -14.30 3.02 4.05
CA GLY A 39 -13.81 2.29 5.22
C GLY A 39 -12.76 1.24 4.86
N MET A 40 -12.97 0.51 3.75
CA MET A 40 -12.01 -0.44 3.21
C MET A 40 -10.71 0.26 2.81
N ARG A 41 -10.79 1.41 2.13
CA ARG A 41 -9.58 2.19 1.76
C ARG A 41 -8.81 2.67 2.98
N LEU A 42 -9.50 3.12 4.03
CA LEU A 42 -8.87 3.49 5.30
C LEU A 42 -8.22 2.28 6.00
N ARG A 43 -8.85 1.10 5.97
CA ARG A 43 -8.28 -0.16 6.48
C ARG A 43 -6.98 -0.52 5.74
N ILE A 44 -6.99 -0.42 4.41
CA ILE A 44 -5.82 -0.69 3.56
C ILE A 44 -4.69 0.29 3.89
N ALA A 45 -4.97 1.60 3.90
CA ALA A 45 -4.00 2.64 4.23
C ALA A 45 -3.38 2.42 5.62
N MET A 46 -4.21 2.06 6.60
CA MET A 46 -3.75 1.81 7.96
C MET A 46 -2.87 0.56 8.05
N GLY A 47 -3.25 -0.53 7.37
CA GLY A 47 -2.45 -1.76 7.29
C GLY A 47 -1.08 -1.53 6.66
N MET A 48 -1.03 -0.76 5.57
CA MET A 48 0.23 -0.36 4.93
C MET A 48 1.11 0.46 5.85
N ALA A 49 0.54 1.47 6.54
CA ALA A 49 1.30 2.33 7.45
C ALA A 49 1.87 1.56 8.63
N TYR A 50 1.10 0.66 9.26
CA TYR A 50 1.63 -0.19 10.34
C TYR A 50 2.73 -1.14 9.85
N CYS A 51 2.59 -1.71 8.65
CA CYS A 51 3.61 -2.58 8.08
C CYS A 51 4.93 -1.82 7.86
N LEU A 52 4.88 -0.65 7.23
CA LEU A 52 6.07 0.17 6.96
C LEU A 52 6.69 0.74 8.24
N GLU A 53 5.86 1.19 9.20
CA GLU A 53 6.32 1.60 10.52
C GLU A 53 7.14 0.49 11.17
N HIS A 54 6.61 -0.73 11.20
CA HIS A 54 7.30 -1.88 11.78
C HIS A 54 8.64 -2.15 11.07
N MET A 55 8.64 -2.18 9.74
CA MET A 55 9.84 -2.43 8.95
C MET A 55 10.95 -1.38 9.20
N HIS A 56 10.58 -0.10 9.31
CA HIS A 56 11.51 0.99 9.60
C HIS A 56 12.05 0.94 11.03
N GLN A 57 11.34 0.31 11.97
CA GLN A 57 11.78 0.13 13.36
C GLN A 57 12.70 -1.07 13.59
N LEU A 58 12.87 -1.95 12.60
CA LEU A 58 13.78 -3.10 12.71
C LEU A 58 15.25 -2.65 12.82
N THR A 59 16.12 -3.56 13.27
CA THR A 59 17.55 -3.31 13.38
C THR A 59 18.33 -4.43 12.67
N PRO A 60 18.87 -4.20 11.46
CA PRO A 60 18.77 -2.96 10.67
C PRO A 60 17.35 -2.71 10.11
N PRO A 61 16.97 -1.45 9.83
CA PRO A 61 15.70 -1.13 9.18
C PRO A 61 15.58 -1.82 7.83
N ILE A 62 14.38 -2.29 7.49
CA ILE A 62 14.09 -2.84 6.17
C ILE A 62 13.37 -1.76 5.36
N ILE A 63 13.96 -1.37 4.22
CA ILE A 63 13.39 -0.36 3.32
C ILE A 63 12.87 -1.05 2.07
N HIS A 64 11.62 -0.76 1.69
CA HIS A 64 11.01 -1.35 0.51
C HIS A 64 11.50 -0.64 -0.76
N GLY A 65 12.37 -1.28 -1.55
CA GLY A 65 12.99 -0.65 -2.72
C GLY A 65 12.02 -0.29 -3.85
N ASN A 66 10.85 -0.89 -3.96
CA ASN A 66 9.90 -0.62 -5.04
C ASN A 66 8.44 -0.57 -4.56
N LEU A 67 8.14 0.37 -3.66
CA LEU A 67 6.81 0.47 -3.06
C LEU A 67 5.85 1.20 -4.01
N GLN A 68 4.91 0.45 -4.59
CA GLN A 68 3.90 0.91 -5.55
C GLN A 68 2.64 0.03 -5.46
N SER A 69 1.56 0.39 -6.15
CA SER A 69 0.25 -0.27 -6.03
C SER A 69 0.25 -1.74 -6.48
N SER A 70 1.17 -2.12 -7.38
CA SER A 70 1.34 -3.54 -7.77
C SER A 70 2.03 -4.38 -6.68
N SER A 71 2.73 -3.75 -5.74
CA SER A 71 3.39 -4.40 -4.60
C SER A 71 2.47 -4.55 -3.38
N ILE A 72 1.23 -4.05 -3.47
CA ILE A 72 0.22 -4.16 -2.41
C ILE A 72 -0.84 -5.18 -2.81
N TYR A 73 -1.01 -6.17 -1.96
CA TYR A 73 -1.91 -7.29 -2.13
C TYR A 73 -2.99 -7.24 -1.06
N LEU A 74 -4.23 -7.46 -1.45
CA LEU A 74 -5.36 -7.49 -0.54
C LEU A 74 -5.79 -8.92 -0.27
N THR A 75 -6.11 -9.17 1.00
CA THR A 75 -6.81 -10.36 1.45
C THR A 75 -8.31 -10.24 1.21
N GLU A 76 -9.04 -11.34 1.34
CA GLU A 76 -10.50 -11.38 1.19
C GLU A 76 -11.23 -10.44 2.18
N ASP A 77 -10.64 -10.16 3.35
CA ASP A 77 -11.17 -9.20 4.32
C ASP A 77 -10.59 -7.78 4.16
N TYR A 78 -10.04 -7.46 2.99
CA TYR A 78 -9.48 -6.15 2.63
C TYR A 78 -8.35 -5.66 3.55
N ALA A 79 -7.63 -6.57 4.20
CA ALA A 79 -6.37 -6.23 4.86
C ALA A 79 -5.23 -6.22 3.84
N ALA A 80 -4.37 -5.20 3.94
CA ALA A 80 -3.23 -5.01 3.05
C ALA A 80 -2.04 -5.88 3.45
N LYS A 81 -1.36 -6.44 2.44
CA LYS A 81 -0.09 -7.14 2.54
C LYS A 81 0.89 -6.51 1.55
N ILE A 82 2.06 -6.11 2.02
CA ILE A 82 3.14 -5.61 1.16
C ILE A 82 3.96 -6.82 0.71
N SER A 83 4.19 -6.96 -0.59
CA SER A 83 5.02 -8.00 -1.20
C SER A 83 6.14 -7.38 -2.04
N ASP A 84 6.86 -8.19 -2.80
CA ASP A 84 7.87 -7.70 -3.75
C ASP A 84 8.97 -6.90 -3.08
N PHE A 85 9.33 -7.34 -1.86
CA PHE A 85 10.67 -7.16 -1.33
C PHE A 85 11.60 -7.91 -2.27
N SER A 86 11.95 -7.32 -3.42
CA SER A 86 13.03 -7.78 -4.26
C SER A 86 14.24 -7.90 -3.35
N PHE A 87 14.50 -9.13 -2.92
CA PHE A 87 15.33 -9.38 -1.77
C PHE A 87 16.68 -8.68 -1.99
N TRP A 88 17.05 -7.86 -1.02
CA TRP A 88 18.44 -7.47 -0.78
C TRP A 88 19.21 -8.75 -0.42
N ASN A 89 19.48 -9.56 -1.43
CA ASN A 89 20.34 -10.70 -1.32
C ASN A 89 21.72 -10.20 -1.75
N GLU A 90 22.59 -9.92 -0.77
CA GLU A 90 24.04 -9.87 -0.99
C GLU A 90 24.52 -11.11 -1.78
N ALA A 91 23.81 -12.24 -1.68
CA ALA A 91 24.03 -13.43 -2.49
C ALA A 91 23.80 -13.22 -4.01
N THR A 92 22.82 -12.40 -4.44
CA THR A 92 22.58 -12.09 -5.86
C THR A 92 23.45 -10.95 -6.39
N ALA A 93 23.97 -10.07 -5.53
CA ALA A 93 24.94 -9.06 -5.93
C ALA A 93 26.23 -9.69 -6.49
N SER A 94 26.58 -10.89 -6.01
CA SER A 94 27.73 -11.66 -6.55
C SER A 94 27.49 -12.27 -7.95
N LYS A 95 26.22 -12.37 -8.40
CA LYS A 95 25.83 -13.04 -9.65
C LYS A 95 25.26 -12.11 -10.72
N MET A 96 24.79 -10.92 -10.35
CA MET A 96 24.22 -9.96 -11.30
C MET A 96 25.33 -9.00 -11.77
N GLY A 97 25.59 -8.98 -13.08
CA GLY A 97 26.67 -8.18 -13.66
C GLY A 97 26.61 -6.69 -13.29
N SER A 98 27.80 -6.06 -13.24
CA SER A 98 28.08 -4.69 -12.79
C SER A 98 27.16 -3.59 -13.37
N ALA A 99 26.50 -3.81 -14.51
CA ALA A 99 25.56 -2.86 -15.11
C ALA A 99 24.19 -2.80 -14.40
N THR A 100 23.72 -3.88 -13.78
CA THR A 100 22.43 -3.93 -13.07
C THR A 100 22.52 -3.33 -11.67
N ILE A 101 23.69 -3.44 -11.02
CA ILE A 101 23.95 -2.83 -9.70
C ILE A 101 23.83 -1.29 -9.78
N LYS A 102 24.35 -0.68 -10.85
CA LYS A 102 24.24 0.78 -11.06
C LYS A 102 22.81 1.30 -11.19
N LEU A 103 21.89 0.49 -11.74
CA LEU A 103 20.49 0.88 -11.86
C LEU A 103 19.77 0.80 -10.50
N LEU A 104 20.14 -0.17 -9.66
CA LEU A 104 19.60 -0.37 -8.31
C LEU A 104 20.14 0.65 -7.29
N GLU A 105 21.38 1.13 -7.46
CA GLU A 105 21.94 2.26 -6.69
C GLU A 105 21.19 3.59 -6.94
N THR A 106 20.35 3.66 -7.98
CA THR A 106 19.56 4.87 -8.30
C THR A 106 18.22 4.91 -7.56
N VAL A 107 17.77 3.79 -6.99
CA VAL A 107 16.55 3.75 -6.18
C VAL A 107 16.93 4.06 -4.74
N SER A 108 16.61 5.27 -4.29
CA SER A 108 17.06 5.71 -2.97
C SER A 108 16.48 4.77 -1.90
N SER A 109 17.37 4.06 -1.23
CA SER A 109 17.05 3.00 -0.27
C SER A 109 16.95 3.59 1.14
N ASP A 110 16.28 4.73 1.26
CA ASP A 110 16.08 5.45 2.52
C ASP A 110 14.62 5.36 2.99
N PRO A 111 14.37 5.42 4.31
CA PRO A 111 13.02 5.45 4.88
C PRO A 111 12.13 6.53 4.28
N GLU A 112 12.67 7.69 3.95
CA GLU A 112 11.94 8.86 3.45
C GLU A 112 11.37 8.62 2.04
N SER A 113 11.98 7.76 1.23
CA SER A 113 11.42 7.31 -0.05
C SER A 113 10.25 6.36 0.13
N ASN A 114 10.26 5.51 1.15
CA ASN A 114 9.07 4.73 1.51
C ASN A 114 7.92 5.63 1.97
N VAL A 115 8.21 6.70 2.70
CA VAL A 115 7.20 7.69 3.10
C VAL A 115 6.61 8.39 1.87
N TYR A 116 7.44 8.78 0.90
CA TYR A 116 6.95 9.37 -0.35
C TYR A 116 6.04 8.42 -1.11
N SER A 117 6.49 7.18 -1.34
CA SER A 117 5.70 6.14 -2.00
C SER A 117 4.39 5.86 -1.25
N PHE A 118 4.41 5.84 0.08
CA PHE A 118 3.20 5.71 0.87
C PHE A 118 2.23 6.88 0.63
N GLY A 119 2.72 8.12 0.61
CA GLY A 119 1.91 9.30 0.30
C GLY A 119 1.25 9.24 -1.07
N VAL A 120 1.99 8.74 -2.08
CA VAL A 120 1.46 8.50 -3.42
C VAL A 120 0.36 7.44 -3.40
N LEU A 121 0.58 6.30 -2.73
CA LEU A 121 -0.44 5.24 -2.63
C LEU A 121 -1.68 5.69 -1.86
N LEU A 122 -1.51 6.51 -0.83
CA LEU A 122 -2.63 7.09 -0.09
C LEU A 122 -3.45 8.02 -0.98
N PHE A 123 -2.78 8.79 -1.85
CA PHE A 123 -3.45 9.63 -2.83
C PHE A 123 -4.17 8.81 -3.91
N GLU A 124 -3.60 7.70 -4.37
CA GLU A 124 -4.26 6.74 -5.27
C GLU A 124 -5.53 6.17 -4.64
N LEU A 125 -5.47 5.79 -3.35
CA LEU A 125 -6.66 5.35 -2.61
C LEU A 125 -7.74 6.43 -2.54
N ILE A 126 -7.40 7.70 -2.30
CA ILE A 126 -8.40 8.77 -2.24
C ILE A 126 -9.09 8.98 -3.60
N THR A 127 -8.31 8.93 -4.67
CA THR A 127 -8.72 9.42 -6.00
C THR A 127 -9.22 8.33 -6.94
N GLY A 128 -8.88 7.06 -6.66
CA GLY A 128 -9.16 5.96 -7.57
C GLY A 128 -8.32 6.00 -8.84
N ARG A 129 -7.21 6.75 -8.87
CA ARG A 129 -6.42 7.00 -10.08
C ARG A 129 -4.94 6.80 -9.82
N LEU A 130 -4.23 6.22 -10.79
CA LEU A 130 -2.76 6.19 -10.75
C LEU A 130 -2.18 7.56 -11.09
N PRO A 131 -1.17 8.05 -10.35
CA PRO A 131 -0.52 9.36 -10.56
C PRO A 131 0.15 9.47 -11.95
N TYR A 132 0.47 8.35 -12.59
CA TYR A 132 1.09 8.27 -13.91
C TYR A 132 0.14 7.77 -15.02
N SER A 133 -1.16 8.01 -14.90
CA SER A 133 -2.11 7.58 -15.93
C SER A 133 -1.82 8.27 -17.27
N VAL A 134 -1.53 7.47 -18.30
CA VAL A 134 -1.25 7.90 -19.68
C VAL A 134 -2.56 8.29 -20.36
N ASN A 135 -3.19 9.37 -19.93
CA ASN A 135 -4.30 9.95 -20.70
C ASN A 135 -3.69 10.94 -21.71
N ASN A 136 -3.66 10.53 -22.98
CA ASN A 136 -3.20 11.30 -24.15
C ASN A 136 -1.68 11.49 -24.35
N GLY A 137 -0.86 10.45 -24.13
CA GLY A 137 0.50 10.39 -24.68
C GLY A 137 1.55 11.26 -24.00
N SER A 138 1.19 12.01 -22.96
CA SER A 138 2.12 12.54 -21.97
C SER A 138 1.75 11.93 -20.61
N ALA A 139 2.74 11.47 -19.85
CA ALA A 139 2.55 11.17 -18.43
C ALA A 139 2.31 12.51 -17.72
N VAL A 140 1.06 12.95 -17.67
CA VAL A 140 0.67 14.15 -16.94
C VAL A 140 0.69 13.79 -15.47
N ASP A 141 1.63 14.37 -14.72
CA ASP A 141 1.68 14.34 -13.25
C ASP A 141 0.50 15.15 -12.70
N TRP A 142 -0.70 14.61 -12.85
CA TRP A 142 -1.94 15.25 -12.43
C TRP A 142 -1.95 15.43 -10.90
N ALA A 143 -1.26 14.56 -10.16
CA ALA A 143 -1.07 14.68 -8.71
C ALA A 143 -0.41 16.02 -8.34
N SER A 144 0.55 16.50 -9.14
CA SER A 144 1.23 17.79 -8.94
C SER A 144 0.26 18.97 -8.82
N ASP A 145 -0.78 19.00 -9.64
CA ASP A 145 -1.71 20.15 -9.69
C ASP A 145 -2.66 20.17 -8.49
N TYR A 146 -3.02 18.99 -7.96
CA TYR A 146 -3.80 18.88 -6.73
C TYR A 146 -2.98 19.20 -5.48
N LEU A 147 -1.70 18.79 -5.45
CA LEU A 147 -0.80 19.13 -4.35
C LEU A 147 -0.57 20.65 -4.24
N LYS A 148 -0.65 21.38 -5.36
CA LYS A 148 -0.60 22.85 -5.41
C LYS A 148 -1.87 23.56 -4.91
N GLY A 149 -2.97 22.83 -4.69
CA GLY A 149 -4.17 23.36 -4.03
C GLY A 149 -5.13 24.18 -4.90
N GLY A 150 -5.18 23.90 -6.22
CA GLY A 150 -6.03 24.65 -7.15
C GLY A 150 -7.50 24.20 -7.23
N GLN A 151 -7.87 23.06 -6.64
CA GLN A 151 -9.21 22.46 -6.72
C GLN A 151 -9.72 22.01 -5.34
N PRO A 152 -11.04 22.00 -5.10
CA PRO A 152 -11.61 21.49 -3.85
C PRO A 152 -11.39 19.98 -3.73
N LEU A 153 -11.05 19.52 -2.52
CA LEU A 153 -10.67 18.11 -2.28
C LEU A 153 -11.80 17.13 -2.61
N ARG A 154 -13.05 17.53 -2.39
CA ARG A 154 -14.20 16.69 -2.74
C ARG A 154 -14.26 16.31 -4.22
N GLU A 155 -13.78 17.15 -5.13
CA GLU A 155 -13.81 16.88 -6.58
C GLU A 155 -12.77 15.83 -7.01
N ILE A 156 -11.79 15.55 -6.15
CA ILE A 156 -10.71 14.60 -6.45
C ILE A 156 -10.99 13.21 -5.93
N VAL A 157 -11.95 13.07 -5.02
CA VAL A 157 -12.33 11.78 -4.45
C VAL A 157 -12.89 10.89 -5.55
N ASP A 158 -12.52 9.61 -5.51
CA ASP A 158 -13.04 8.61 -6.42
C ASP A 158 -14.58 8.65 -6.46
N PRO A 159 -15.20 8.84 -7.65
CA PRO A 159 -16.66 8.91 -7.79
C PRO A 159 -17.42 7.68 -7.26
N ILE A 160 -16.73 6.55 -7.12
CA ILE A 160 -17.29 5.30 -6.60
C ILE A 160 -17.52 5.38 -5.08
N ILE A 161 -16.82 6.28 -4.38
CA ILE A 161 -17.02 6.49 -2.94
C ILE A 161 -18.31 7.31 -2.73
N VAL A 162 -19.37 6.62 -2.32
CA VAL A 162 -20.70 7.22 -2.11
C VAL A 162 -20.75 8.11 -0.85
N SER A 163 -19.96 7.78 0.18
CA SER A 163 -19.99 8.44 1.48
C SER A 163 -18.61 8.49 2.12
N PHE A 164 -18.23 9.67 2.61
CA PHE A 164 -17.05 9.92 3.44
C PHE A 164 -17.29 11.19 4.27
N LYS A 165 -16.48 11.40 5.31
CA LYS A 165 -16.51 12.67 6.08
C LYS A 165 -15.48 13.64 5.53
N GLU A 166 -15.90 14.88 5.25
CA GLU A 166 -14.99 15.90 4.69
C GLU A 166 -13.79 16.18 5.62
N GLU A 167 -14.01 16.17 6.94
CA GLU A 167 -12.93 16.32 7.93
C GLU A 167 -11.90 15.19 7.86
N GLU A 168 -12.33 13.94 7.58
CA GLU A 168 -11.41 12.82 7.39
C GLU A 168 -10.60 13.01 6.10
N LEU A 169 -11.25 13.46 5.02
CA LEU A 169 -10.59 13.74 3.74
C LEU A 169 -9.53 14.84 3.88
N GLU A 170 -9.86 15.96 4.53
CA GLU A 170 -8.92 17.07 4.74
C GLU A 170 -7.68 16.62 5.52
N LYS A 171 -7.87 15.87 6.61
CA LYS A 171 -6.76 15.38 7.42
C LYS A 171 -5.93 14.33 6.69
N LEU A 172 -6.58 13.45 5.92
CA LEU A 172 -5.89 12.45 5.10
C LEU A 172 -5.06 13.12 4.00
N PHE A 173 -5.60 14.14 3.36
CA PHE A 173 -4.89 14.91 2.35
C PHE A 173 -3.72 15.72 2.92
N ALA A 174 -3.84 16.21 4.16
CA ALA A 174 -2.70 16.81 4.86
C ALA A 174 -1.57 15.78 5.09
N VAL A 175 -1.91 14.53 5.46
CA VAL A 175 -0.91 13.45 5.55
C VAL A 175 -0.25 13.19 4.20
N VAL A 176 -1.03 13.12 3.10
CA VAL A 176 -0.51 12.97 1.74
C VAL A 176 0.51 14.06 1.43
N LYS A 177 0.15 15.34 1.62
CA LYS A 177 1.02 16.49 1.35
C LYS A 177 2.35 16.43 2.09
N ASP A 178 2.31 16.07 3.37
CA ASP A 178 3.52 15.97 4.19
C ASP A 178 4.39 14.78 3.76
N CYS A 179 3.77 13.65 3.39
CA CYS A 179 4.49 12.46 2.91
C CYS A 179 5.17 12.69 1.56
N VAL A 180 4.53 13.41 0.64
CA VAL A 180 5.07 13.69 -0.71
C VAL A 180 5.88 14.98 -0.78
N HIS A 181 6.32 15.51 0.37
CA HIS A 181 7.11 16.73 0.42
C HIS A 181 8.38 16.60 -0.45
N PRO A 182 8.72 17.62 -1.28
CA PRO A 182 9.86 17.54 -2.20
C PRO A 182 11.19 17.27 -1.50
N GLU A 183 11.42 17.91 -0.35
CA GLU A 183 12.60 17.69 0.50
C GLU A 183 12.40 16.43 1.37
N PRO A 184 13.21 15.35 1.23
CA PRO A 184 13.04 14.11 1.98
C PRO A 184 13.07 14.29 3.48
N LYS A 185 13.95 15.16 3.98
CA LYS A 185 14.13 15.42 5.43
C LYS A 185 12.94 16.10 6.10
N GLN A 186 12.02 16.68 5.31
CA GLN A 186 10.80 17.28 5.83
C GLN A 186 9.63 16.30 5.83
N ARG A 187 9.79 15.11 5.24
CA ARG A 187 8.78 14.07 5.29
C ARG A 187 8.72 13.50 6.71
N PRO A 188 7.51 13.20 7.21
CA PRO A 188 7.37 12.56 8.52
C PRO A 188 7.91 11.14 8.50
N THR A 189 8.20 10.58 9.68
CA THR A 189 8.48 9.15 9.82
C THR A 189 7.21 8.32 9.65
N MET A 190 7.32 7.06 9.25
CA MET A 190 6.15 6.17 9.17
C MET A 190 5.44 5.97 10.52
N ARG A 191 6.17 6.13 11.64
CA ARG A 191 5.58 6.17 12.99
C ARG A 191 4.64 7.36 13.18
N GLU A 192 5.05 8.55 12.76
CA GLU A 192 4.22 9.76 12.84
C GLU A 192 3.02 9.67 11.89
N VAL A 193 3.23 9.13 10.68
CA VAL A 193 2.15 8.86 9.73
C VAL A 193 1.13 7.89 10.31
N ALA A 194 1.58 6.74 10.85
CA ALA A 194 0.70 5.75 11.46
C ALA A 194 -0.06 6.32 12.66
N ALA A 195 0.58 7.13 13.50
CA ALA A 195 -0.08 7.81 14.61
C ALA A 195 -1.20 8.74 14.14
N ARG A 196 -0.95 9.57 13.12
CA ARG A 196 -1.97 10.46 12.54
C ARG A 196 -3.13 9.66 11.95
N LEU A 197 -2.85 8.62 11.15
CA LEU A 197 -3.91 7.79 10.57
C LEU A 197 -4.73 7.05 11.64
N LYS A 198 -4.08 6.61 12.73
CA LYS A 198 -4.76 5.99 13.87
C LYS A 198 -5.70 6.98 14.57
N GLU A 199 -5.31 8.24 14.74
CA GLU A 199 -6.19 9.28 15.29
C GLU A 199 -7.41 9.52 14.40
N LEU A 200 -7.27 9.43 13.08
CA LEU A 200 -8.38 9.56 12.12
C LEU A 200 -9.33 8.38 12.15
N THR A 201 -8.77 7.18 12.12
CA THR A 201 -9.54 5.94 11.89
C THR A 201 -9.97 5.25 13.18
N SER A 202 -9.36 5.59 14.32
CA SER A 202 -9.44 4.84 15.58
C SER A 202 -9.07 3.35 15.43
N MET A 203 -8.38 2.97 14.36
CA MET A 203 -8.09 1.59 14.03
C MET A 203 -6.76 1.14 14.65
N SER A 204 -6.81 0.10 15.49
CA SER A 204 -5.60 -0.51 16.04
C SER A 204 -4.92 -1.45 15.03
N PRO A 205 -3.67 -1.90 15.27
CA PRO A 205 -3.03 -2.88 14.41
C PRO A 205 -3.87 -4.13 14.18
N GLU A 206 -4.55 -4.65 15.21
CA GLU A 206 -5.43 -5.83 15.11
C GLU A 206 -6.62 -5.58 14.17
N GLY A 207 -7.12 -4.34 14.17
CA GLY A 207 -8.19 -3.91 13.28
C GLY A 207 -7.76 -3.80 11.82
N ALA A 208 -6.48 -3.57 11.56
CA ALA A 208 -5.92 -3.41 10.21
C ALA A 208 -5.30 -4.71 9.66
N THR A 209 -4.91 -5.65 10.53
CA THR A 209 -4.36 -6.96 10.12
C THR A 209 -5.43 -7.90 9.56
N PRO A 210 -5.04 -8.85 8.69
CA PRO A 210 -5.95 -9.87 8.19
C PRO A 210 -6.60 -10.65 9.33
N LYS A 211 -7.91 -10.84 9.24
CA LYS A 211 -8.62 -11.74 10.17
C LYS A 211 -8.12 -13.16 9.93
N VAL A 212 -7.72 -13.83 11.01
CA VAL A 212 -7.49 -15.28 10.97
C VAL A 212 -8.81 -15.96 10.62
N SER A 213 -8.89 -16.56 9.43
CA SER A 213 -10.07 -17.31 9.02
C SER A 213 -10.21 -18.54 9.92
N PRO A 214 -11.35 -18.77 10.57
CA PRO A 214 -11.61 -20.01 11.30
C PRO A 214 -11.49 -21.26 10.41
N LEU A 215 -11.71 -21.10 9.09
CA LEU A 215 -11.53 -22.16 8.10
C LEU A 215 -10.07 -22.61 7.98
N TRP A 216 -9.10 -21.79 8.36
CA TRP A 216 -7.69 -22.19 8.36
C TRP A 216 -7.42 -23.41 9.25
N TRP A 217 -8.10 -23.51 10.41
CA TRP A 217 -8.03 -24.70 11.26
C TRP A 217 -8.76 -25.90 10.66
N ALA A 218 -9.91 -25.67 10.03
CA ALA A 218 -10.70 -26.72 9.39
C ALA A 218 -9.97 -27.31 8.17
N GLU A 219 -9.29 -26.49 7.37
CA GLU A 219 -8.50 -26.93 6.22
C GLU A 219 -7.25 -27.72 6.63
N LEU A 220 -6.58 -27.32 7.73
CA LEU A 220 -5.47 -28.10 8.29
C LEU A 220 -5.92 -29.47 8.80
N GLU A 221 -7.11 -29.57 9.41
CA GLU A 221 -7.66 -30.85 9.84
C GLU A 221 -8.00 -31.76 8.64
N ILE A 222 -8.59 -31.22 7.57
CA ILE A 222 -8.93 -31.99 6.35
C ILE A 222 -7.66 -32.49 5.64
N MET A 223 -6.59 -31.68 5.57
CA MET A 223 -5.32 -32.10 4.99
C MET A 223 -4.58 -33.13 5.85
N SER A 224 -4.82 -33.16 7.16
CA SER A 224 -4.23 -34.15 8.06
C SER A 224 -4.89 -35.54 7.96
N THR A 225 -6.15 -35.60 7.52
CA THR A 225 -6.89 -36.87 7.40
C THR A 225 -6.63 -37.65 6.11
N ASP A 226 -6.06 -37.04 5.08
CA ASP A 226 -5.81 -37.69 3.78
C ASP A 226 -4.43 -38.39 3.66
N THR A 227 -3.72 -38.59 4.77
CA THR A 227 -2.41 -39.28 4.80
C THR A 227 -2.39 -40.61 5.59
N SER A 228 -3.53 -41.27 5.74
CA SER A 228 -3.62 -42.61 6.37
C SER A 228 -3.78 -43.75 5.36
#